data_AF-L7U8Y3-F1
#
_entry.id   AF-L7U8Y3-F1
#
_cell.length_a   1.000
_cell.length_b   1.000
_cell.length_c   1.000
_cell.angle_alpha   90.00
_cell.angle_beta   90.00
_cell.angle_gamma   90.00
#
_symmetry.space_group_name_H-M   'P 1'
#
loop_
_entity.id
_entity.type
_entity.pdbx_description
1 polymer ?
#
loop_
_entity_poly.entity_id
_entity_poly.type
_entity_poly.pdbx_seq_one_letter_code
_entity_poly.pdbx_strand_id
1 'polypeptide(L)'
;MKRPLYPFVTAGLAGLVLIAWALDGAQDAAPVTAAPARASPAPTPLARDTAPEPTPAPRPAPLSAAPEDDGEPGEFTTTTDRVKAEIFKTEPELARFDSFREHVLLDSNGREDYEALLADTRLHEQLRRALSTSTEAEETLESSFKRLMRIDYLREALAWRRNPARAQLVSTVERIILEDSFTAELSPGARRSMAATRMELFEIFADQEPARAGALVEAAKGTPLEKLVRHFAARNQRRQVKERKLSVQAQARRGVTP
;
A
#
# COMPACT_ATOMS: atom_id res chain seq x y z
N MET A 1 -48.08 32.00 -30.30
CA MET A 1 -46.73 31.79 -30.86
C MET A 1 -46.34 30.33 -30.59
N LYS A 2 -46.71 29.36 -31.43
CA LYS A 2 -46.04 28.80 -32.63
C LYS A 2 -44.60 28.28 -32.37
N ARG A 3 -44.49 26.93 -32.44
CA ARG A 3 -43.36 25.99 -32.16
C ARG A 3 -42.24 26.06 -33.25
N PRO A 4 -41.08 25.35 -33.12
CA PRO A 4 -40.97 23.88 -33.32
C PRO A 4 -40.13 23.19 -32.20
N LEU A 5 -40.35 21.97 -31.70
CA LEU A 5 -40.66 20.64 -32.28
C LEU A 5 -39.61 20.14 -33.27
N TYR A 6 -38.56 19.48 -32.73
CA TYR A 6 -37.66 18.61 -33.49
C TYR A 6 -38.04 17.15 -33.24
N PRO A 7 -38.35 16.39 -34.30
CA PRO A 7 -38.56 14.95 -34.22
C PRO A 7 -37.38 14.17 -34.87
N PHE A 8 -37.18 12.92 -34.42
CA PHE A 8 -36.34 11.85 -35.01
C PHE A 8 -34.82 12.14 -35.12
N VAL A 9 -33.93 11.26 -34.64
CA VAL A 9 -33.57 10.00 -35.31
C VAL A 9 -33.31 8.88 -34.28
N THR A 10 -34.14 7.85 -34.36
CA THR A 10 -33.88 6.47 -33.94
C THR A 10 -33.26 5.70 -35.11
N ALA A 11 -32.13 5.01 -34.93
CA ALA A 11 -31.81 3.68 -35.53
C ALA A 11 -30.31 3.34 -35.41
N GLY A 12 -30.03 2.06 -35.10
CA GLY A 12 -28.69 1.42 -35.14
C GLY A 12 -28.32 0.80 -33.79
N LEU A 13 -28.97 -0.26 -33.30
CA LEU A 13 -29.05 -1.65 -33.80
C LEU A 13 -27.69 -2.37 -33.78
N ALA A 14 -27.59 -3.26 -32.78
CA ALA A 14 -26.86 -4.53 -32.67
C ALA A 14 -25.56 -4.74 -33.47
N GLY A 15 -24.50 -5.04 -32.72
CA GLY A 15 -23.28 -5.69 -33.21
C GLY A 15 -22.70 -6.60 -32.13
N LEU A 16 -23.42 -7.68 -31.83
CA LEU A 16 -22.97 -8.79 -31.00
C LEU A 16 -22.22 -9.75 -31.95
N VAL A 17 -20.89 -9.79 -31.89
CA VAL A 17 -20.09 -10.87 -32.49
C VAL A 17 -19.11 -11.38 -31.45
N LEU A 18 -19.47 -12.55 -30.93
CA LEU A 18 -18.62 -13.50 -30.23
C LEU A 18 -17.47 -13.94 -31.14
N ILE A 19 -16.23 -13.89 -30.65
CA ILE A 19 -15.20 -14.87 -31.03
C ILE A 19 -14.48 -15.30 -29.76
N ALA A 20 -14.88 -16.49 -29.29
CA ALA A 20 -14.25 -17.27 -28.25
C ALA A 20 -13.26 -18.25 -28.89
N TRP A 21 -11.97 -17.93 -28.95
CA TRP A 21 -10.84 -18.80 -29.29
C TRP A 21 -9.62 -18.13 -28.60
N ALA A 22 -8.79 -18.74 -27.75
CA ALA A 22 -8.30 -20.10 -27.74
C ALA A 22 -7.96 -20.55 -26.29
N LEU A 23 -8.70 -21.54 -25.82
CA LEU A 23 -8.24 -22.52 -24.85
C LEU A 23 -8.62 -23.86 -25.49
N ASP A 24 -7.78 -24.31 -26.43
CA ASP A 24 -7.82 -25.69 -26.87
C ASP A 24 -6.41 -26.15 -27.22
N GLY A 25 -6.05 -27.28 -26.62
CA GLY A 25 -4.70 -27.78 -26.48
C GLY A 25 -4.64 -28.88 -25.44
N ALA A 26 -5.69 -29.71 -25.38
CA ALA A 26 -5.61 -31.04 -24.83
C ALA A 26 -5.08 -31.96 -25.94
N GLN A 27 -3.91 -32.54 -25.75
CA GLN A 27 -3.46 -33.70 -26.52
C GLN A 27 -3.12 -34.84 -25.56
N ASP A 28 -4.05 -35.79 -25.54
CA ASP A 28 -3.92 -37.24 -25.44
C ASP A 28 -2.91 -37.84 -24.45
N ALA A 29 -3.50 -38.49 -23.45
CA ALA A 29 -2.90 -39.56 -22.68
C ALA A 29 -2.74 -40.83 -23.54
N ALA A 30 -1.63 -41.54 -23.32
CA ALA A 30 -1.55 -42.97 -23.52
C ALA A 30 -0.80 -43.63 -22.34
N PRO A 31 -1.14 -44.88 -21.97
CA PRO A 31 -0.81 -45.47 -20.69
C PRO A 31 0.55 -46.17 -20.74
N VAL A 32 1.36 -46.05 -19.68
CA VAL A 32 2.53 -46.90 -19.49
C VAL A 32 2.35 -47.73 -18.20
N THR A 33 2.24 -49.02 -18.49
CA THR A 33 2.27 -50.22 -17.66
C THR A 33 3.23 -50.16 -16.47
N ALA A 34 2.75 -50.65 -15.32
CA ALA A 34 3.53 -50.87 -14.12
C ALA A 34 4.31 -52.22 -14.16
N ALA A 35 5.55 -52.22 -13.63
CA ALA A 35 6.24 -53.26 -12.83
C ALA A 35 7.77 -53.29 -13.10
N PRO A 36 8.63 -53.83 -12.20
CA PRO A 36 8.56 -53.93 -10.75
C PRO A 36 9.74 -53.21 -10.04
N ALA A 37 9.61 -53.08 -8.73
CA ALA A 37 10.58 -52.49 -7.81
C ALA A 37 11.95 -53.20 -7.83
N ARG A 38 13.03 -52.42 -8.01
CA ARG A 38 14.37 -52.78 -7.55
C ARG A 38 14.59 -52.17 -6.17
N ALA A 39 14.80 -53.04 -5.18
CA ALA A 39 15.34 -52.67 -3.89
C ALA A 39 16.76 -52.12 -4.08
N SER A 40 16.96 -50.86 -3.70
CA SER A 40 18.30 -50.27 -3.56
C SER A 40 18.71 -50.28 -2.09
N PRO A 41 19.98 -50.60 -1.79
CA PRO A 41 20.48 -50.84 -0.44
C PRO A 41 20.55 -49.57 0.40
N ALA A 42 20.40 -49.76 1.71
CA ALA A 42 20.45 -48.73 2.74
C ALA A 42 21.74 -47.89 2.67
N PRO A 43 21.66 -46.55 2.76
CA PRO A 43 22.83 -45.72 2.97
C PRO A 43 23.31 -45.79 4.42
N THR A 44 24.59 -46.09 4.56
CA THR A 44 25.42 -46.02 5.77
C THR A 44 25.28 -44.64 6.47
N PRO A 45 25.18 -44.58 7.81
CA PRO A 45 25.16 -43.32 8.53
C PRO A 45 26.55 -42.69 8.52
N LEU A 46 26.73 -41.65 7.70
CA LEU A 46 27.85 -40.74 7.84
C LEU A 46 27.59 -39.82 9.04
N ALA A 47 28.53 -39.87 9.99
CA ALA A 47 28.66 -38.91 11.07
C ALA A 47 28.59 -37.48 10.49
N ARG A 48 27.63 -36.69 10.97
CA ARG A 48 27.51 -35.29 10.60
C ARG A 48 28.11 -34.45 11.73
N ASP A 49 29.14 -33.71 11.33
CA ASP A 49 29.82 -32.70 12.11
C ASP A 49 28.85 -31.81 12.88
N THR A 50 29.24 -31.53 14.11
CA THR A 50 28.63 -30.55 15.00
C THR A 50 28.65 -29.19 14.31
N ALA A 51 27.50 -28.74 13.83
CA ALA A 51 27.34 -27.40 13.27
C ALA A 51 27.64 -26.36 14.38
N PRO A 52 28.46 -25.35 14.11
CA PRO A 52 28.67 -24.27 15.07
C PRO A 52 27.36 -23.53 15.31
N GLU A 53 27.08 -23.33 16.58
CA GLU A 53 25.95 -22.61 17.14
C GLU A 53 25.82 -21.22 16.48
N PRO A 54 24.63 -20.83 15.99
CA PRO A 54 24.44 -19.52 15.38
C PRO A 54 24.65 -18.45 16.44
N THR A 55 25.73 -17.67 16.28
CA THR A 55 25.97 -16.46 17.05
C THR A 55 24.74 -15.56 16.93
N PRO A 56 24.09 -15.15 18.03
CA PRO A 56 22.97 -14.22 17.96
C PRO A 56 23.46 -12.92 17.32
N ALA A 57 22.79 -12.52 16.25
CA ALA A 57 23.03 -11.23 15.61
C ALA A 57 22.99 -10.12 16.67
N PRO A 58 23.92 -9.14 16.64
CA PRO A 58 23.90 -8.02 17.57
C PRO A 58 22.55 -7.31 17.42
N ARG A 59 21.80 -7.32 18.52
CA ARG A 59 20.56 -6.56 18.66
C ARG A 59 20.95 -5.09 18.41
N PRO A 60 20.31 -4.37 17.47
CA PRO A 60 20.62 -2.95 17.28
C PRO A 60 20.47 -2.26 18.63
N ALA A 61 21.46 -1.43 18.98
CA ALA A 61 21.39 -0.62 20.19
C ALA A 61 20.08 0.15 20.17
N PRO A 62 19.37 0.29 21.31
CA PRO A 62 18.28 1.25 21.37
C PRO A 62 18.88 2.61 20.99
N LEU A 63 18.44 3.17 19.87
CA LEU A 63 18.56 4.61 19.64
C LEU A 63 18.11 5.28 20.93
N SER A 64 18.94 6.21 21.41
CA SER A 64 18.67 7.06 22.57
C SER A 64 17.18 7.27 22.72
N ALA A 65 16.69 6.92 23.91
CA ALA A 65 15.28 7.01 24.27
C ALA A 65 14.63 8.21 23.58
N ALA A 66 13.48 7.96 22.95
CA ALA A 66 12.55 9.04 22.62
C ALA A 66 12.55 10.00 23.81
N PRO A 67 12.68 11.32 23.61
CA PRO A 67 12.82 12.25 24.72
C PRO A 67 11.72 11.94 25.74
N GLU A 68 12.14 11.53 26.95
CA GLU A 68 11.26 11.43 28.11
C GLU A 68 10.88 12.86 28.46
N ASP A 69 9.94 13.42 27.68
CA ASP A 69 9.31 14.68 27.99
C ASP A 69 8.17 14.40 28.97
N ASP A 70 8.55 14.22 30.23
CA ASP A 70 7.66 14.29 31.39
C ASP A 70 7.31 15.77 31.70
N GLY A 71 7.59 16.70 30.79
CA GLY A 71 7.24 18.10 30.88
C GLY A 71 5.74 18.32 30.68
N GLU A 72 5.11 19.00 31.63
CA GLU A 72 3.78 19.60 31.43
C GLU A 72 3.78 20.37 30.09
N PRO A 73 2.79 20.14 29.22
CA PRO A 73 2.75 20.75 27.90
C PRO A 73 2.75 22.27 28.04
N GLY A 74 3.87 22.91 27.67
CA GLY A 74 4.06 24.35 27.77
C GLY A 74 2.98 25.15 27.04
N GLU A 75 2.93 26.46 27.34
CA GLU A 75 1.92 27.44 26.88
C GLU A 75 1.73 27.51 25.34
N PHE A 76 2.64 26.92 24.56
CA PHE A 76 2.63 26.90 23.09
C PHE A 76 2.27 25.55 22.45
N THR A 77 1.86 24.54 23.23
CA THR A 77 1.49 23.23 22.69
C THR A 77 0.17 23.28 21.92
N THR A 78 0.20 22.90 20.64
CA THR A 78 -1.00 22.82 19.83
C THR A 78 -1.82 21.58 20.19
N THR A 79 -3.10 21.55 19.82
CA THR A 79 -3.94 20.35 19.95
C THR A 79 -3.34 19.15 19.23
N THR A 80 -2.63 19.38 18.12
CA THR A 80 -1.91 18.34 17.36
C THR A 80 -0.78 17.73 18.18
N ASP A 81 0.02 18.55 18.86
CA ASP A 81 1.18 18.07 19.63
C ASP A 81 0.74 17.18 20.79
N ARG A 82 -0.37 17.54 21.45
CA ARG A 82 -0.97 16.71 22.51
C ARG A 82 -1.45 15.36 21.99
N VAL A 83 -2.09 15.34 20.82
CA VAL A 83 -2.53 14.08 20.20
C VAL A 83 -1.34 13.23 19.78
N LYS A 84 -0.30 13.83 19.19
CA LYS A 84 0.95 13.12 18.85
C LYS A 84 1.59 12.49 20.08
N ALA A 85 1.68 13.22 21.20
CA ALA A 85 2.24 12.71 22.45
C ALA A 85 1.49 11.45 22.95
N GLU A 86 0.16 11.45 22.92
CA GLU A 86 -0.62 10.26 23.29
C GLU A 86 -0.42 9.08 22.32
N ILE A 87 -0.34 9.37 21.02
CA ILE A 87 -0.05 8.35 20.00
C ILE A 87 1.30 7.70 20.28
N PHE A 88 2.33 8.49 20.57
CA PHE A 88 3.71 8.03 20.73
C PHE A 88 3.94 7.15 21.94
N LYS A 89 3.10 7.28 22.98
CA LYS A 89 3.08 6.35 24.12
C LYS A 89 2.67 4.93 23.71
N THR A 90 1.84 4.79 22.67
CA THR A 90 1.30 3.49 22.23
C THR A 90 1.93 2.96 20.93
N GLU A 91 2.52 3.85 20.13
CA GLU A 91 3.06 3.55 18.79
C GLU A 91 4.50 4.07 18.68
N PRO A 92 5.47 3.45 19.38
CA PRO A 92 6.84 3.97 19.46
C PRO A 92 7.55 4.02 18.10
N GLU A 93 7.21 3.12 17.17
CA GLU A 93 7.79 3.15 15.82
C GLU A 93 7.27 4.33 14.99
N LEU A 94 6.02 4.77 15.21
CA LEU A 94 5.51 5.98 14.57
C LEU A 94 6.15 7.24 15.18
N ALA A 95 6.48 7.23 16.47
CA ALA A 95 7.24 8.30 17.10
C ALA A 95 8.65 8.41 16.53
N ARG A 96 9.34 7.26 16.36
CA ARG A 96 10.67 7.20 15.72
C ARG A 96 10.60 7.72 14.28
N PHE A 97 9.60 7.29 13.51
CA PHE A 97 9.37 7.76 12.15
C PHE A 97 9.16 9.27 12.08
N ASP A 98 8.31 9.83 12.94
CA ASP A 98 8.03 11.27 13.00
C ASP A 98 9.29 12.06 13.36
N SER A 99 10.06 11.57 14.34
CA SER A 99 11.35 12.15 14.70
C SER A 99 12.30 12.23 13.50
N PHE A 100 12.43 11.17 12.70
CA PHE A 100 13.27 11.21 11.50
C PHE A 100 12.76 12.19 10.43
N ARG A 101 11.43 12.38 10.31
CA ARG A 101 10.85 13.32 9.34
C ARG A 101 11.01 14.79 9.72
N GLU A 102 10.97 15.09 11.01
CA GLU A 102 11.07 16.47 11.50
C GLU A 102 12.51 16.98 11.53
N HIS A 103 13.51 16.09 11.40
CA HIS A 103 14.93 16.42 11.51
C HIS A 103 15.70 16.22 10.21
N VAL A 104 16.67 17.10 9.93
CA VAL A 104 17.61 16.91 8.83
C VAL A 104 18.66 15.88 9.26
N LEU A 105 18.68 14.72 8.59
CA LEU A 105 19.63 13.64 8.87
C LEU A 105 20.99 13.93 8.20
N LEU A 106 21.88 14.61 8.92
CA LEU A 106 23.19 15.03 8.42
C LEU A 106 24.24 13.91 8.44
N ASP A 107 24.18 13.04 9.45
CA ASP A 107 25.14 11.95 9.60
C ASP A 107 24.71 10.66 8.86
N SER A 108 25.63 9.71 8.73
CA SER A 108 25.35 8.41 8.11
C SER A 108 24.49 7.51 8.99
N ASN A 109 24.70 7.55 10.31
CA ASN A 109 24.06 6.63 11.24
C ASN A 109 22.55 6.87 11.31
N GLY A 110 22.12 8.13 11.43
CA GLY A 110 20.70 8.50 11.44
C GLY A 110 20.01 8.17 10.12
N ARG A 111 20.72 8.25 8.98
CA ARG A 111 20.17 7.81 7.69
C ARG A 111 20.06 6.29 7.62
N GLU A 112 21.06 5.56 8.08
CA GLU A 112 21.03 4.09 8.15
C GLU A 112 19.92 3.60 9.08
N ASP A 113 19.73 4.25 10.22
CA ASP A 113 18.66 3.93 11.17
C ASP A 113 17.28 4.24 10.59
N TYR A 114 17.14 5.35 9.86
CA TYR A 114 15.91 5.68 9.16
C TYR A 114 15.60 4.68 8.05
N GLU A 115 16.60 4.33 7.23
CA GLU A 115 16.47 3.30 6.21
C GLU A 115 16.16 1.92 6.79
N ALA A 116 16.78 1.55 7.93
CA ALA A 116 16.48 0.32 8.65
C ALA A 116 15.03 0.30 9.15
N LEU A 117 14.55 1.43 9.68
CA LEU A 117 13.15 1.59 10.08
C LEU A 117 12.23 1.38 8.86
N LEU A 118 12.45 2.10 7.75
CA LEU A 118 11.64 1.99 6.53
C LEU A 118 11.67 0.59 5.89
N ALA A 119 12.74 -0.18 6.11
CA ALA A 119 12.89 -1.57 5.66
C ALA A 119 12.28 -2.60 6.63
N ASP A 120 11.77 -2.20 7.80
CA ASP A 120 11.28 -3.15 8.80
C ASP A 120 9.98 -3.85 8.34
N THR A 121 10.15 -5.10 7.92
CA THR A 121 9.07 -5.97 7.45
C THR A 121 8.05 -6.31 8.53
N ARG A 122 8.42 -6.26 9.81
CA ARG A 122 7.48 -6.47 10.93
C ARG A 122 6.54 -5.29 11.04
N LEU A 123 7.08 -4.08 10.96
CA LEU A 123 6.28 -2.86 10.93
C LEU A 123 5.36 -2.86 9.71
N HIS A 124 5.83 -3.26 8.52
CA HIS A 124 4.96 -3.35 7.33
C HIS A 124 3.73 -4.25 7.55
N GLU A 125 3.91 -5.41 8.19
CA GLU A 125 2.80 -6.31 8.49
C GLU A 125 1.87 -5.77 9.59
N GLN A 126 2.43 -5.07 10.59
CA GLN A 126 1.62 -4.34 11.58
C GLN A 126 0.75 -3.27 10.91
N LEU A 127 1.35 -2.46 10.02
CA LEU A 127 0.65 -1.43 9.26
C LEU A 127 -0.42 -2.02 8.34
N ARG A 128 -0.14 -3.17 7.70
CA ARG A 128 -1.14 -3.90 6.92
C ARG A 128 -2.38 -4.18 7.75
N ARG A 129 -2.22 -4.81 8.91
CA ARG A 129 -3.34 -5.13 9.80
C ARG A 129 -4.08 -3.88 10.24
N ALA A 130 -3.35 -2.83 10.63
CA ALA A 130 -3.92 -1.60 11.15
C ALA A 130 -4.64 -0.75 10.09
N LEU A 131 -4.27 -0.87 8.80
CA LEU A 131 -4.88 -0.10 7.70
C LEU A 131 -5.93 -0.89 6.91
N SER A 132 -5.91 -2.22 6.96
CA SER A 132 -6.89 -3.07 6.28
C SER A 132 -8.26 -3.08 6.95
N THR A 133 -8.30 -3.02 8.28
CA THR A 133 -9.54 -3.08 9.08
C THR A 133 -9.67 -1.85 9.98
N SER A 134 -10.87 -1.28 10.06
CA SER A 134 -11.20 -0.35 11.13
C SER A 134 -11.64 -1.14 12.35
N THR A 135 -10.86 -1.08 13.43
CA THR A 135 -11.28 -1.63 14.74
C THR A 135 -12.15 -0.66 15.51
N GLU A 136 -12.23 0.59 15.07
CA GLU A 136 -12.98 1.64 15.77
C GLU A 136 -14.41 1.75 15.24
N ALA A 137 -15.35 1.90 16.16
CA ALA A 137 -16.76 2.13 15.85
C ALA A 137 -16.96 3.51 15.20
N GLU A 138 -16.20 4.50 15.63
CA GLU A 138 -16.21 5.87 15.11
C GLU A 138 -14.79 6.38 14.90
N GLU A 139 -14.60 7.25 13.92
CA GLU A 139 -13.30 7.85 13.62
C GLU A 139 -13.02 8.99 14.61
N THR A 140 -11.99 8.83 15.43
CA THR A 140 -11.53 9.85 16.37
C THR A 140 -10.43 10.71 15.75
N LEU A 141 -10.09 11.83 16.40
CA LEU A 141 -8.95 12.64 15.99
C LEU A 141 -7.65 11.84 16.08
N GLU A 142 -7.45 11.14 17.20
CA GLU A 142 -6.28 10.29 17.43
C GLU A 142 -6.13 9.22 16.35
N SER A 143 -7.21 8.48 16.04
CA SER A 143 -7.14 7.41 15.04
C SER A 143 -6.98 7.93 13.61
N SER A 144 -7.54 9.10 13.32
CA SER A 144 -7.26 9.83 12.08
C SER A 144 -5.77 10.17 11.94
N PHE A 145 -5.16 10.71 12.99
CA PHE A 145 -3.73 11.02 13.01
C PHE A 145 -2.87 9.75 12.88
N LYS A 146 -3.16 8.69 13.65
CA LYS A 146 -2.48 7.39 13.54
C LYS A 146 -2.54 6.88 12.11
N ARG A 147 -3.72 6.87 11.48
CA ARG A 147 -3.88 6.44 10.09
C ARG A 147 -3.00 7.27 9.14
N LEU A 148 -3.05 8.59 9.23
CA LEU A 148 -2.28 9.47 8.34
C LEU A 148 -0.77 9.23 8.47
N MET A 149 -0.26 9.10 9.70
CA MET A 149 1.15 8.79 9.93
C MET A 149 1.57 7.43 9.33
N ARG A 150 0.71 6.42 9.45
CA ARG A 150 0.95 5.09 8.86
C ARG A 150 0.97 5.13 7.32
N ILE A 151 0.08 5.93 6.70
CA ILE A 151 0.07 6.15 5.25
C ILE A 151 1.34 6.88 4.80
N ASP A 152 1.74 7.90 5.55
CA ASP A 152 2.96 8.67 5.31
C ASP A 152 4.22 7.80 5.41
N TYR A 153 4.28 6.91 6.39
CA TYR A 153 5.33 5.90 6.49
C TYR A 153 5.40 5.04 5.22
N LEU A 154 4.28 4.47 4.78
CA LEU A 154 4.25 3.61 3.58
C LEU A 154 4.63 4.39 2.32
N ARG A 155 4.26 5.67 2.24
CA ARG A 155 4.66 6.56 1.14
C ARG A 155 6.17 6.69 1.06
N GLU A 156 6.83 6.99 2.17
CA GLU A 156 8.29 7.18 2.20
C GLU A 156 9.03 5.86 1.98
N ALA A 157 8.56 4.78 2.60
CA ALA A 157 9.13 3.46 2.42
C ALA A 157 9.08 2.99 0.95
N LEU A 158 7.99 3.29 0.22
CA LEU A 158 7.85 2.99 -1.21
C LEU A 158 8.65 3.93 -2.12
N ALA A 159 8.76 5.21 -1.75
CA ALA A 159 9.53 6.20 -2.51
C ALA A 159 11.04 5.91 -2.49
N TRP A 160 11.54 5.26 -1.44
CA TRP A 160 12.91 4.78 -1.37
C TRP A 160 13.14 3.59 -2.31
N ARG A 161 13.60 3.89 -3.54
CA ARG A 161 13.78 2.91 -4.61
C ARG A 161 14.74 1.75 -4.28
N ARG A 162 15.69 1.97 -3.36
CA ARG A 162 16.68 0.98 -2.93
C ARG A 162 16.27 0.21 -1.68
N ASN A 163 15.05 0.41 -1.19
CA ASN A 163 14.55 -0.31 -0.02
C ASN A 163 14.65 -1.83 -0.25
N PRO A 164 15.41 -2.58 0.57
CA PRO A 164 15.57 -4.03 0.38
C PRO A 164 14.24 -4.79 0.54
N ALA A 165 13.29 -4.24 1.30
CA ALA A 165 11.96 -4.79 1.50
C ALA A 165 10.92 -4.30 0.47
N ARG A 166 11.33 -3.58 -0.59
CA ARG A 166 10.40 -2.94 -1.54
C ARG A 166 9.39 -3.90 -2.17
N ALA A 167 9.81 -5.10 -2.54
CA ALA A 167 8.92 -6.09 -3.13
C ALA A 167 7.80 -6.51 -2.15
N GLN A 168 8.15 -6.66 -0.87
CA GLN A 168 7.18 -6.94 0.18
C GLN A 168 6.27 -5.72 0.43
N LEU A 169 6.82 -4.50 0.51
CA LEU A 169 6.04 -3.27 0.67
C LEU A 169 4.98 -3.10 -0.41
N VAL A 170 5.38 -3.33 -1.66
CA VAL A 170 4.47 -3.30 -2.80
C VAL A 170 3.34 -4.34 -2.60
N SER A 171 3.68 -5.59 -2.29
CA SER A 171 2.68 -6.64 -2.02
C SER A 171 1.77 -6.28 -0.83
N THR A 172 2.32 -5.69 0.23
CA THR A 172 1.57 -5.21 1.39
C THR A 172 0.53 -4.17 1.00
N VAL A 173 0.91 -3.15 0.22
CA VAL A 173 -0.01 -2.10 -0.22
C VAL A 173 -1.08 -2.65 -1.16
N GLU A 174 -0.72 -3.52 -2.11
CA GLU A 174 -1.70 -4.20 -2.96
C GLU A 174 -2.72 -4.98 -2.14
N ARG A 175 -2.26 -5.71 -1.12
CA ARG A 175 -3.14 -6.46 -0.22
C ARG A 175 -4.09 -5.52 0.52
N ILE A 176 -3.62 -4.41 1.11
CA ILE A 176 -4.51 -3.46 1.82
C ILE A 176 -5.59 -2.93 0.87
N ILE A 177 -5.22 -2.58 -0.38
CA ILE A 177 -6.16 -2.05 -1.38
C ILE A 177 -7.22 -3.09 -1.75
N LEU A 178 -6.83 -4.37 -1.91
CA LEU A 178 -7.71 -5.45 -2.35
C LEU A 178 -8.36 -6.25 -1.21
N GLU A 179 -8.04 -5.96 0.06
CA GLU A 179 -8.62 -6.69 1.18
C GLU A 179 -10.08 -6.31 1.36
N ASP A 180 -10.98 -7.30 1.20
CA ASP A 180 -12.42 -7.10 1.41
C ASP A 180 -12.74 -7.17 2.90
N SER A 181 -12.60 -6.02 3.55
CA SER A 181 -12.86 -5.85 4.98
C SER A 181 -14.13 -5.04 5.25
N PHE A 182 -14.98 -4.82 4.24
CA PHE A 182 -16.21 -4.05 4.40
C PHE A 182 -17.34 -4.96 4.90
N THR A 183 -17.66 -4.86 6.19
CA THR A 183 -18.79 -5.61 6.76
C THR A 183 -20.02 -4.73 6.95
N ALA A 184 -21.18 -5.37 7.15
CA ALA A 184 -22.45 -4.68 7.35
C ALA A 184 -22.47 -3.89 8.66
N GLU A 185 -21.77 -4.41 9.68
CA GLU A 185 -21.69 -3.89 11.05
C GLU A 185 -20.84 -2.61 11.16
N LEU A 186 -19.99 -2.31 10.17
CA LEU A 186 -19.19 -1.09 10.18
C LEU A 186 -20.07 0.15 10.13
N SER A 187 -19.72 1.16 10.92
CA SER A 187 -20.38 2.47 10.84
C SER A 187 -20.15 3.13 9.48
N PRO A 188 -21.05 4.04 9.03
CA PRO A 188 -20.81 4.84 7.83
C PRO A 188 -19.51 5.66 7.89
N GLY A 189 -19.09 6.08 9.09
CA GLY A 189 -17.81 6.75 9.32
C GLY A 189 -16.63 5.83 9.01
N ALA A 190 -16.58 4.65 9.65
CA ALA A 190 -15.54 3.66 9.43
C ALA A 190 -15.43 3.23 7.95
N ARG A 191 -16.57 2.99 7.27
CA ARG A 191 -16.56 2.66 5.84
C ARG A 191 -15.95 3.77 4.98
N ARG A 192 -16.27 5.04 5.25
CA ARG A 192 -15.69 6.19 4.54
C ARG A 192 -14.19 6.32 4.83
N SER A 193 -13.81 6.20 6.10
CA SER A 193 -12.41 6.23 6.55
C SER A 193 -11.58 5.16 5.83
N MET A 194 -12.04 3.92 5.80
CA MET A 194 -11.40 2.80 5.10
C MET A 194 -11.33 3.00 3.59
N ALA A 195 -12.37 3.56 2.97
CA ALA A 195 -12.35 3.90 1.55
C ALA A 195 -11.35 5.01 1.24
N ALA A 196 -11.24 6.03 2.11
CA ALA A 196 -10.25 7.09 1.99
C ALA A 196 -8.81 6.55 2.13
N THR A 197 -8.55 5.69 3.13
CA THR A 197 -7.26 4.99 3.28
C THR A 197 -6.86 4.28 1.99
N ARG A 198 -7.75 3.43 1.45
CA ARG A 198 -7.45 2.66 0.23
C ARG A 198 -7.25 3.57 -0.98
N MET A 199 -7.98 4.68 -1.07
CA MET A 199 -7.81 5.66 -2.15
C MET A 199 -6.43 6.33 -2.09
N GLU A 200 -6.02 6.80 -0.92
CA GLU A 200 -4.70 7.43 -0.73
C GLU A 200 -3.57 6.44 -1.01
N LEU A 201 -3.70 5.20 -0.52
CA LEU A 201 -2.73 4.15 -0.81
C LEU A 201 -2.69 3.80 -2.30
N PHE A 202 -3.84 3.75 -2.98
CA PHE A 202 -3.88 3.54 -4.44
C PHE A 202 -3.19 4.69 -5.19
N GLU A 203 -3.40 5.94 -4.76
CA GLU A 203 -2.76 7.12 -5.36
C GLU A 203 -1.22 7.06 -5.19
N ILE A 204 -0.73 6.78 -3.98
CA ILE A 204 0.70 6.56 -3.71
C ILE A 204 1.23 5.41 -4.57
N PHE A 205 0.49 4.30 -4.62
CA PHE A 205 0.89 3.10 -5.35
C PHE A 205 0.97 3.35 -6.85
N ALA A 206 0.01 4.06 -7.43
CA ALA A 206 -0.02 4.36 -8.85
C ALA A 206 1.11 5.29 -9.30
N ASP A 207 1.61 6.15 -8.42
CA ASP A 207 2.75 7.02 -8.71
C ASP A 207 4.08 6.25 -8.71
N GLN A 208 4.21 5.20 -7.88
CA GLN A 208 5.42 4.38 -7.79
C GLN A 208 5.41 3.15 -8.71
N GLU A 209 4.23 2.57 -8.96
CA GLU A 209 4.00 1.28 -9.63
C GLU A 209 2.81 1.36 -10.62
N PRO A 210 2.85 2.22 -11.65
CA PRO A 210 1.69 2.52 -12.50
C PRO A 210 1.13 1.29 -13.23
N ALA A 211 2.00 0.38 -13.70
CA ALA A 211 1.58 -0.84 -14.38
C ALA A 211 0.83 -1.79 -13.43
N ARG A 212 1.33 -1.95 -12.20
CA ARG A 212 0.70 -2.80 -11.19
C ARG A 212 -0.60 -2.19 -10.67
N ALA A 213 -0.66 -0.86 -10.50
CA ALA A 213 -1.90 -0.18 -10.16
C ALA A 213 -3.00 -0.40 -11.20
N GLY A 214 -2.65 -0.47 -12.49
CA GLY A 214 -3.57 -0.88 -13.55
C GLY A 214 -4.04 -2.33 -13.38
N ALA A 215 -3.14 -3.25 -13.03
CA ALA A 215 -3.46 -4.65 -12.76
C ALA A 215 -4.40 -4.83 -11.54
N LEU A 216 -4.36 -3.93 -10.54
CA LEU A 216 -5.31 -3.97 -9.41
C LEU A 216 -6.76 -3.76 -9.85
N VAL A 217 -7.00 -2.93 -10.86
CA VAL A 217 -8.35 -2.71 -11.41
C VAL A 217 -8.88 -3.99 -12.04
N GLU A 218 -8.02 -4.72 -12.73
CA GLU A 218 -8.34 -6.02 -13.34
C GLU A 218 -8.54 -7.11 -12.29
N ALA A 219 -7.67 -7.16 -11.27
CA ALA A 219 -7.79 -8.11 -10.16
C ALA A 219 -9.06 -7.90 -9.32
N ALA A 220 -9.56 -6.67 -9.24
CA ALA A 220 -10.79 -6.37 -8.51
C ALA A 220 -12.08 -6.75 -9.28
N LYS A 221 -12.01 -7.15 -10.55
CA LYS A 221 -13.19 -7.49 -11.35
C LYS A 221 -13.97 -8.66 -10.75
N GLY A 222 -15.29 -8.51 -10.67
CA GLY A 222 -16.18 -9.50 -10.07
C GLY A 222 -16.14 -9.55 -8.53
N THR A 223 -15.28 -8.77 -7.88
CA THR A 223 -15.23 -8.65 -6.41
C THR A 223 -16.15 -7.52 -5.92
N PRO A 224 -16.52 -7.50 -4.63
CA PRO A 224 -17.23 -6.37 -4.02
C PRO A 224 -16.48 -5.03 -4.15
N LEU A 225 -15.16 -5.06 -4.29
CA LEU A 225 -14.30 -3.90 -4.41
C LEU A 225 -14.21 -3.33 -5.83
N GLU A 226 -14.73 -4.01 -6.85
CA GLU A 226 -14.57 -3.62 -8.27
C GLU A 226 -14.89 -2.14 -8.49
N LYS A 227 -16.08 -1.71 -8.06
CA LYS A 227 -16.55 -0.33 -8.27
C LYS A 227 -15.67 0.69 -7.56
N LEU A 228 -15.16 0.34 -6.37
CA LEU A 228 -14.32 1.20 -5.56
C LEU A 228 -12.95 1.38 -6.19
N VAL A 229 -12.28 0.29 -6.58
CA VAL A 229 -10.95 0.35 -7.22
C VAL A 229 -11.02 1.03 -8.59
N ARG A 230 -12.08 0.77 -9.38
CA ARG A 230 -12.34 1.50 -10.64
C ARG A 230 -12.53 3.00 -10.41
N HIS A 231 -13.21 3.39 -9.33
CA HIS A 231 -13.36 4.79 -8.97
C HIS A 231 -12.00 5.44 -8.64
N PHE A 232 -11.15 4.76 -7.86
CA PHE A 232 -9.80 5.24 -7.53
C PHE A 232 -8.95 5.45 -8.78
N ALA A 233 -8.91 4.46 -9.67
CA ALA A 233 -8.18 4.55 -10.93
C ALA A 233 -8.66 5.72 -11.80
N ALA A 234 -9.98 5.89 -11.95
CA ALA A 234 -10.54 7.00 -12.72
C ALA A 234 -10.23 8.37 -12.09
N ARG A 235 -10.24 8.46 -10.75
CA ARG A 235 -9.87 9.68 -10.02
C ARG A 235 -8.40 10.03 -10.24
N ASN A 236 -7.51 9.04 -10.09
CA ASN A 236 -6.07 9.23 -10.28
C ASN A 236 -5.75 9.68 -11.72
N GLN A 237 -6.38 9.05 -12.72
CA GLN A 237 -6.22 9.45 -14.12
C GLN A 237 -6.64 10.91 -14.36
N ARG A 238 -7.78 11.34 -13.79
CA ARG A 238 -8.21 12.75 -13.88
C ARG A 238 -7.21 13.70 -13.22
N ARG A 239 -6.61 13.31 -12.09
CA ARG A 239 -5.57 14.08 -11.39
C ARG A 239 -4.34 14.26 -12.30
N GLN A 240 -3.81 13.18 -12.85
CA GLN A 240 -2.63 13.21 -13.73
C GLN A 240 -2.86 14.06 -14.99
N VAL A 241 -4.04 13.96 -15.62
CA VAL A 241 -4.40 14.81 -16.78
C VAL A 241 -4.39 16.30 -16.40
N LYS A 242 -4.94 16.63 -15.23
CA LYS A 242 -4.97 18.01 -14.72
C LYS A 242 -3.56 18.52 -14.42
N GLU A 243 -2.73 17.75 -13.72
CA GLU A 243 -1.34 18.10 -13.40
C GLU A 243 -0.51 18.34 -14.67
N ARG A 244 -0.66 17.49 -15.68
CA ARG A 244 0.00 17.65 -16.97
C ARG A 244 -0.43 18.95 -17.67
N LYS A 245 -1.74 19.25 -17.67
CA LYS A 245 -2.26 20.50 -18.24
C LYS A 245 -1.69 21.73 -17.53
N LEU A 246 -1.63 21.72 -16.19
CA LEU A 246 -1.07 22.81 -15.40
C LEU A 246 0.44 22.96 -15.63
N SER A 247 1.17 21.86 -15.77
CA SER A 247 2.61 21.87 -16.05
C SER A 247 2.93 22.51 -17.40
N VAL A 248 2.18 22.16 -18.45
CA VAL A 248 2.30 22.78 -19.79
C VAL A 248 1.98 24.27 -19.74
N GLN A 249 0.92 24.68 -19.02
CA GLN A 249 0.58 26.09 -18.85
C GLN A 249 1.67 26.87 -18.10
N ALA A 250 2.27 26.28 -17.07
CA ALA A 250 3.35 26.92 -16.32
C ALA A 250 4.62 27.09 -17.16
N GLN A 251 4.97 26.10 -17.98
CA GLN A 251 6.10 26.19 -18.92
C GLN A 251 5.88 27.26 -19.99
N ALA A 252 4.68 27.30 -20.58
CA ALA A 252 4.32 28.33 -21.56
C ALA A 252 4.43 29.75 -20.97
N ARG A 253 4.05 29.95 -19.71
CA ARG A 253 4.19 31.26 -19.04
C ARG A 253 5.65 31.65 -18.79
N ARG A 254 6.53 30.69 -18.46
CA ARG A 254 7.96 30.95 -18.23
C ARG A 254 8.73 31.25 -19.53
N GLY A 255 8.34 30.61 -20.64
CA GLY A 255 8.94 30.82 -21.95
C GLY A 255 8.50 32.09 -22.68
N VAL A 256 7.56 32.86 -22.13
CA VAL A 256 7.03 34.13 -22.69
C VAL A 256 7.60 35.34 -21.94
N THR A 257 8.69 35.18 -21.18
CA THR A 257 9.40 36.29 -20.55
C THR A 257 10.40 36.88 -21.56
N PRO A 258 10.19 38.10 -22.10
CA PRO A 258 11.13 38.74 -23.01
C PRO A 258 12.41 39.19 -22.32
#